data_AF-A0A8J4DRK1-F1
#
_entry.id   AF-A0A8J4DRK1-F1
#
_cell.length_a   1.000
_cell.length_b   1.000
_cell.length_c   1.000
_cell.angle_alpha   90.00
_cell.angle_beta   90.00
_cell.angle_gamma   90.00
#
_symmetry.space_group_name_H-M   'P 1'
#
loop_
_entity.id
_entity.type
_entity.pdbx_description
1 polymer ?
#
loop_
_entity_poly.entity_id
_entity_poly.type
_entity_poly.pdbx_seq_one_letter_code
_entity_poly.pdbx_strand_id
1 'polypeptide(L)'
;MEYEVMELVRAGRKIEAVKLVRERTGLGLKEALDAVEAIAAGGRMPDIKRQRAASIGDARAEIMALKARGQAIPAIKLIRQVTGLGLKEAKDLYEAL
;
A
#
# COMPACT_ATOMS: atom_id res chain seq x y z
N MET A 1 -15.90 5.52 -5.01
CA MET A 1 -14.99 5.55 -3.85
C MET A 1 -14.48 6.96 -3.59
N GLU A 2 -13.96 7.65 -4.61
CA GLU A 2 -13.44 9.03 -4.47
C GLU A 2 -14.48 10.04 -3.98
N TYR A 3 -15.74 9.93 -4.43
CA TYR A 3 -16.85 10.76 -3.95
C TYR A 3 -17.10 10.64 -2.44
N GLU A 4 -17.07 9.43 -1.90
CA GLU A 4 -17.33 9.16 -0.47
C GLU A 4 -16.19 9.70 0.41
N VAL A 5 -14.95 9.55 -0.06
CA VAL A 5 -13.78 10.15 0.60
C VAL A 5 -13.85 11.68 0.57
N MET A 6 -14.25 12.27 -0.56
CA MET A 6 -14.40 13.71 -0.70
C MET A 6 -15.50 14.27 0.21
N GLU A 7 -16.62 13.57 0.35
CA GLU A 7 -17.69 13.95 1.29
C GLU A 7 -17.21 13.92 2.74
N LEU A 8 -16.50 12.86 3.14
CA LEU A 8 -15.94 12.76 4.50
C LEU A 8 -14.92 13.86 4.77
N VAL A 9 -14.08 14.21 3.80
CA VAL A 9 -13.13 15.33 3.90
C VAL A 9 -13.86 16.66 4.03
N ARG A 10 -14.88 16.92 3.20
CA ARG A 10 -15.69 18.17 3.25
C ARG A 10 -16.48 18.30 4.54
N ALA A 11 -16.92 17.18 5.10
CA ALA A 11 -17.58 17.12 6.41
C ALA A 11 -16.62 17.27 7.59
N GLY A 12 -15.31 17.49 7.36
CA GLY A 12 -14.29 17.56 8.42
C GLY A 12 -13.93 16.21 9.04
N ARG A 13 -14.49 15.11 8.54
CA ARG A 13 -14.28 13.73 9.03
C ARG A 13 -13.05 13.08 8.36
N LYS A 14 -11.91 13.77 8.41
CA LYS A 14 -10.66 13.32 7.75
C LYS A 14 -10.16 11.96 8.28
N ILE A 15 -10.38 11.67 9.57
CA ILE A 15 -10.01 10.36 10.16
C ILE A 15 -10.83 9.22 9.56
N GLU A 16 -12.14 9.41 9.36
CA GLU A 16 -13.01 8.42 8.73
C GLU A 16 -12.67 8.25 7.26
N ALA A 17 -12.34 9.33 6.56
CA ALA A 17 -11.84 9.28 5.19
C ALA A 17 -10.59 8.39 5.08
N VAL A 18 -9.62 8.56 5.99
CA VAL A 18 -8.40 7.74 6.04
C VAL A 18 -8.73 6.29 6.38
N LYS A 19 -9.63 6.02 7.34
CA LYS A 19 -10.05 4.65 7.67
C LYS A 19 -10.72 3.97 6.49
N LEU A 20 -11.67 4.63 5.83
CA LEU A 20 -12.37 4.11 4.66
C LEU A 20 -11.39 3.78 3.52
N VAL A 21 -10.42 4.66 3.27
CA VAL A 21 -9.36 4.40 2.31
C VAL A 21 -8.57 3.16 2.72
N ARG A 22 -8.07 3.08 3.96
CA ARG A 22 -7.32 1.92 4.46
C ARG A 22 -8.09 0.61 4.37
N GLU A 23 -9.38 0.60 4.71
CA GLU A 23 -10.21 -0.61 4.68
C GLU A 23 -10.49 -1.09 3.26
N ARG A 24 -10.70 -0.16 2.32
CA ARG A 24 -11.03 -0.52 0.94
C ARG A 24 -9.83 -0.72 0.02
N THR A 25 -8.68 -0.13 0.33
CA THR A 25 -7.44 -0.28 -0.47
C THR A 25 -6.38 -1.14 0.19
N GLY A 26 -6.43 -1.33 1.51
CA GLY A 26 -5.38 -2.01 2.28
C GLY A 26 -4.13 -1.16 2.54
N LEU A 27 -4.18 0.14 2.26
CA LEU A 27 -3.02 1.03 2.38
C LEU A 27 -2.54 1.21 3.82
N GLY A 28 -1.25 1.49 3.96
CA GLY A 28 -0.65 1.97 5.19
C GLY A 28 -1.21 3.32 5.61
N LEU A 29 -0.99 3.71 6.87
CA LEU A 29 -1.51 4.96 7.43
C LEU A 29 -1.05 6.19 6.64
N LYS A 30 0.23 6.21 6.25
CA LYS A 30 0.83 7.30 5.49
C LYS A 30 0.23 7.42 4.09
N GLU A 31 0.13 6.32 3.36
CA GLU A 31 -0.37 6.31 1.98
C GLU A 31 -1.87 6.63 1.92
N ALA A 32 -2.64 6.17 2.90
CA ALA A 32 -4.04 6.51 3.01
C ALA A 32 -4.25 7.99 3.35
N LEU A 33 -3.39 8.58 4.18
CA LEU A 33 -3.40 10.01 4.45
C LEU A 33 -3.07 10.80 3.18
N ASP A 34 -1.99 10.44 2.49
CA ASP A 34 -1.56 11.09 1.25
C ASP A 34 -2.67 11.02 0.18
N ALA A 35 -3.38 9.89 0.06
CA ALA A 35 -4.51 9.73 -0.85
C ALA A 35 -5.72 10.62 -0.48
N VAL A 36 -6.03 10.72 0.82
CA VAL A 36 -7.10 11.60 1.32
C VAL A 36 -6.75 13.07 1.10
N GLU A 37 -5.50 13.46 1.28
CA GLU A 37 -5.02 14.82 1.04
C GLU A 37 -4.99 15.18 -0.45
N ALA A 38 -4.60 14.26 -1.31
CA ALA A 38 -4.69 14.43 -2.76
C ALA A 38 -6.13 14.70 -3.22
N ILE A 39 -7.09 13.93 -2.68
CA ILE A 39 -8.52 14.13 -2.95
C ILE A 39 -9.02 15.47 -2.37
N ALA A 40 -8.54 15.86 -1.18
CA ALA A 40 -8.87 17.14 -0.56
C ALA A 40 -8.39 18.35 -1.37
N ALA A 41 -7.24 18.22 -2.04
CA ALA A 41 -6.65 19.24 -2.90
C ALA A 41 -7.32 19.34 -4.30
N GLY A 42 -8.39 18.58 -4.54
CA GLY A 42 -9.06 18.53 -5.84
C GLY A 42 -8.32 17.68 -6.89
N GLY A 43 -7.27 16.97 -6.48
CA GLY A 43 -6.66 15.92 -7.27
C GLY A 43 -7.55 14.68 -7.32
N ARG A 44 -7.30 13.80 -8.29
CA ARG A 44 -7.84 12.43 -8.21
C ARG A 44 -7.07 11.65 -7.17
N MET A 45 -7.69 10.58 -6.66
CA MET A 45 -6.92 9.60 -5.90
C MET A 45 -5.75 9.16 -6.78
N PRO A 46 -4.51 9.07 -6.26
CA PRO A 46 -3.42 8.54 -7.06
C PRO A 46 -3.85 7.20 -7.65
N ASP A 47 -3.37 6.85 -8.84
CA ASP A 47 -3.53 5.52 -9.42
C ASP A 47 -2.76 4.54 -8.52
N ILE A 48 -3.34 4.22 -7.37
CA ILE A 48 -2.84 3.24 -6.43
C ILE A 48 -3.27 1.92 -7.04
N LYS A 49 -2.58 1.56 -8.12
CA LYS A 49 -2.70 0.26 -8.75
C LYS A 49 -2.61 -0.73 -7.61
N ARG A 50 -3.72 -1.42 -7.40
CA ARG A 50 -3.81 -2.63 -6.62
C ARG A 50 -3.00 -3.69 -7.39
N GLN A 51 -1.70 -3.48 -7.53
CA GLN A 51 -0.79 -4.51 -7.98
C GLN A 51 -0.65 -5.45 -6.78
N ARG A 52 -1.69 -6.28 -6.62
CA ARG A 52 -1.47 -7.62 -6.15
C ARG A 52 -0.52 -8.19 -7.18
N ALA A 53 0.78 -8.11 -6.91
CA ALA A 53 1.77 -8.62 -7.83
C ALA A 53 1.39 -10.09 -8.07
N ALA A 54 1.05 -10.41 -9.32
CA ALA A 54 0.57 -11.74 -9.66
C ALA A 54 1.69 -12.77 -9.53
N SER A 55 2.94 -12.30 -9.59
CA SER A 55 4.15 -13.07 -9.43
C SER A 55 5.24 -12.28 -8.72
N ILE A 56 6.27 -13.00 -8.25
CA ILE A 56 7.45 -12.37 -7.63
C ILE A 56 8.20 -11.46 -8.60
N GLY A 57 8.12 -11.75 -9.90
CA GLY A 57 8.74 -10.95 -10.95
C GLY A 57 8.16 -9.55 -10.98
N ASP A 58 6.83 -9.45 -10.85
CA ASP A 58 6.11 -8.16 -10.83
C ASP A 58 6.41 -7.38 -9.54
N ALA A 59 6.57 -8.08 -8.41
CA ALA A 59 6.88 -7.47 -7.11
C ALA A 59 8.35 -7.07 -6.94
N ARG A 60 9.26 -7.58 -7.79
CA ARG A 60 10.71 -7.49 -7.54
C ARG A 60 11.22 -6.06 -7.39
N ALA A 61 10.75 -5.15 -8.25
CA ALA A 61 11.15 -3.74 -8.21
C ALA A 61 10.71 -3.07 -6.89
N GLU A 62 9.50 -3.38 -6.43
CA GLU A 62 8.97 -2.86 -5.16
C GLU A 62 9.70 -3.47 -3.96
N ILE A 63 9.96 -4.78 -3.95
CA ILE A 63 10.74 -5.47 -2.91
C ILE A 63 12.13 -4.84 -2.77
N MET A 64 12.81 -4.58 -3.89
CA MET A 64 14.13 -3.93 -3.90
C MET A 64 14.07 -2.48 -3.41
N ALA A 65 13.02 -1.73 -3.78
CA ALA A 65 12.82 -0.38 -3.28
C ALA A 65 12.57 -0.36 -1.76
N LEU A 66 11.78 -1.31 -1.25
CA LEU A 66 11.56 -1.48 0.19
C LEU A 66 12.85 -1.86 0.90
N LYS A 67 13.65 -2.77 0.33
CA LYS A 67 14.98 -3.16 0.85
C LYS A 67 15.92 -1.96 0.93
N ALA A 68 16.00 -1.15 -0.13
CA ALA A 68 16.80 0.07 -0.19
C ALA A 68 16.38 1.13 0.85
N ARG A 69 15.09 1.15 1.20
CA ARG A 69 14.54 2.04 2.24
C ARG A 69 14.66 1.48 3.67
N GLY A 70 15.28 0.31 3.84
CA GLY A 70 15.37 -0.38 5.14
C GLY A 70 14.05 -0.98 5.63
N GLN A 71 13.06 -1.10 4.74
CA GLN A 71 11.71 -1.58 5.06
C GLN A 71 11.60 -3.11 4.88
N ALA A 72 12.38 -3.85 5.67
CA ALA A 72 12.45 -5.31 5.59
C ALA A 72 11.10 -6.00 5.91
N ILE A 73 10.37 -5.52 6.92
CA ILE A 73 9.09 -6.14 7.31
C ILE A 73 8.04 -6.02 6.18
N PRO A 74 7.81 -4.83 5.58
CA PRO A 74 6.96 -4.69 4.39
C PRO A 74 7.40 -5.58 3.22
N ALA A 75 8.70 -5.64 2.92
CA ALA A 75 9.23 -6.42 1.81
C ALA A 75 8.98 -7.94 1.98
N ILE A 76 9.27 -8.48 3.16
CA ILE A 76 9.01 -9.89 3.48
C ILE A 76 7.50 -10.19 3.44
N LYS A 77 6.67 -9.25 3.90
CA LYS A 77 5.21 -9.41 3.84
C LYS A 77 4.71 -9.47 2.39
N LEU A 78 5.25 -8.63 1.50
CA LEU A 78 4.93 -8.63 0.08
C LEU A 78 5.37 -9.97 -0.57
N ILE A 79 6.59 -10.43 -0.30
CA ILE A 79 7.07 -11.75 -0.78
C ILE A 79 6.10 -12.87 -0.39
N ARG A 80 5.67 -12.92 0.88
CA ARG A 80 4.72 -13.93 1.36
C ARG A 80 3.35 -13.84 0.70
N GLN A 81 2.86 -12.64 0.45
CA GLN A 81 1.56 -12.43 -0.21
C GLN A 81 1.55 -12.89 -1.66
N VAL A 82 2.69 -12.77 -2.33
CA VAL A 82 2.84 -13.06 -3.76
C VAL A 82 3.20 -14.52 -4.00
N THR A 83 3.99 -15.13 -3.11
CA THR A 83 4.48 -16.51 -3.27
C THR A 83 3.74 -17.54 -2.42
N GLY A 84 3.08 -17.12 -1.34
CA GLY A 84 2.51 -18.03 -0.34
C GLY A 84 3.53 -18.68 0.60
N LEU A 85 4.82 -18.28 0.52
CA LEU A 85 5.89 -18.88 1.33
C LEU A 85 5.75 -18.63 2.84
N GLY A 86 6.35 -19.52 3.62
CA GLY A 86 6.50 -19.39 5.06
C GLY A 86 7.43 -18.23 5.45
N LEU A 87 7.44 -17.86 6.74
CA LEU A 87 8.23 -16.73 7.23
C LEU A 87 9.74 -16.91 7.00
N LYS A 88 10.24 -18.14 7.17
CA LYS A 88 11.64 -18.48 6.94
C LYS A 88 12.01 -18.35 5.47
N GLU A 89 11.27 -19.04 4.60
CA GLU A 89 11.49 -19.04 3.15
C GLU A 89 11.39 -17.63 2.55
N ALA A 90 10.43 -16.82 2.99
CA ALA A 90 10.30 -15.44 2.52
C ALA A 90 11.44 -14.53 2.98
N LYS A 91 12.03 -14.80 4.16
CA LYS A 91 13.25 -14.11 4.62
C LYS A 91 14.45 -14.51 3.77
N ASP A 92 14.62 -15.80 3.52
CA ASP A 92 15.73 -16.31 2.72
C ASP A 92 15.67 -15.72 1.29
N LEU A 93 14.46 -15.64 0.71
CA LEU A 93 14.23 -15.02 -0.59
C LEU A 93 14.44 -13.50 -0.58
N TYR A 94 14.05 -12.82 0.50
CA TYR A 94 14.31 -11.38 0.69
C TYR A 94 15.81 -11.06 0.76
N GLU A 95 16.60 -11.91 1.42
CA GLU A 95 18.05 -11.71 1.50
C GLU A 95 18.74 -12.01 0.17
N ALA A 96 18.25 -12.98 -0.59
CA ALA A 96 18.76 -13.35 -1.92
C ALA A 96 18.45 -12.35 -3.03
N LEU A 97 17.40 -11.52 -2.87
CA LEU A 97 17.00 -10.48 -3.83
C LEU A 97 17.90 -9.24 -3.78
#